data_AF-A5YJ51-F1
#
_entry.id   AF-A5YJ51-F1
#
_cell.length_a   1.000
_cell.length_b   1.000
_cell.length_c   1.000
_cell.angle_alpha   90.00
_cell.angle_beta   90.00
_cell.angle_gamma   90.00
#
_symmetry.space_group_name_H-M   'P 1'
#
loop_
_entity.id
_entity.type
_entity.pdbx_description
1 polymer ?
#
loop_
_entity_poly.entity_id
_entity_poly.type
_entity_poly.pdbx_seq_one_letter_code
_entity_poly.pdbx_strand_id
1 'polypeptide(L)'
;TIQLLDPPLHEFLPHGEAELAELAAALGESPEAVAARRAALSEANPMLGHRGCRLGLTYPELYAMQARAIIEAAIAVSAESGQPVVPEIMIPLVGMDSELRRTRATVEQAEAEALEAAGVSLDFSIGTMIELTRAALTADRIAQDADFFSFGTNELTQTTFGLSRDDSGTFNAFYLEHDLIPRDPFISIDKDGVG
;
A
#
# COMPACT_ATOMS: atom_id res chain seq x y z
N THR A 1 -12.96 -1.66 4.10
CA THR A 1 -11.52 -1.92 3.98
C THR A 1 -10.70 -0.64 3.91
N ILE A 2 -9.62 -0.56 4.69
CA ILE A 2 -8.65 0.55 4.69
C ILE A 2 -7.29 -0.03 4.29
N GLN A 3 -6.69 0.50 3.21
CA GLN A 3 -5.35 0.14 2.78
C GLN A 3 -4.32 0.94 3.60
N LEU A 4 -3.30 0.25 4.10
CA LEU A 4 -2.17 0.92 4.76
C LEU A 4 -1.30 1.69 3.75
N LEU A 5 -0.36 2.49 4.26
CA LEU A 5 0.48 3.35 3.41
C LEU A 5 1.17 2.54 2.32
N ASP A 6 0.98 2.99 1.08
CA ASP A 6 1.49 2.34 -0.12
C ASP A 6 2.54 3.15 -0.87
N PRO A 7 2.41 4.49 -1.10
CA PRO A 7 3.41 5.24 -1.85
C PRO A 7 4.82 5.24 -1.24
N PRO A 8 5.88 5.31 -2.06
CA PRO A 8 7.24 5.50 -1.59
C PRO A 8 7.44 6.89 -0.97
N LEU A 9 8.42 7.01 -0.08
CA LEU A 9 8.62 8.23 0.71
C LEU A 9 8.95 9.47 -0.14
N HIS A 10 9.55 9.30 -1.33
CA HIS A 10 9.90 10.44 -2.16
C HIS A 10 8.69 11.16 -2.77
N GLU A 11 7.52 10.53 -2.85
CA GLU A 11 6.28 11.18 -3.31
C GLU A 11 5.77 12.23 -2.31
N PHE A 12 6.20 12.17 -1.03
CA PHE A 12 5.85 13.15 -0.01
C PHE A 12 6.85 14.30 0.10
N LEU A 13 7.89 14.31 -0.73
CA LEU A 13 8.91 15.36 -0.72
C LEU A 13 8.64 16.41 -1.81
N PRO A 14 8.89 17.70 -1.52
CA PRO A 14 8.66 18.77 -2.47
C PRO A 14 9.57 18.67 -3.69
N HIS A 15 9.00 18.99 -4.85
CA HIS A 15 9.72 18.98 -6.12
C HIS A 15 10.32 20.37 -6.43
N GLY A 16 9.64 21.45 -6.04
CA GLY A 16 10.08 22.82 -6.26
C GLY A 16 11.08 23.34 -5.22
N GLU A 17 11.99 24.23 -5.63
CA GLU A 17 12.97 24.83 -4.71
C GLU A 17 12.33 25.68 -3.60
N ALA A 18 11.23 26.37 -3.91
CA ALA A 18 10.50 27.19 -2.93
C ALA A 18 9.84 26.34 -1.83
N GLU A 19 9.10 25.30 -2.21
CA GLU A 19 8.46 24.35 -1.28
C GLU A 19 9.50 23.59 -0.45
N LEU A 20 10.66 23.29 -1.04
CA LEU A 20 11.77 22.66 -0.34
C LEU A 20 12.37 23.57 0.74
N ALA A 21 12.51 24.87 0.46
CA ALA A 21 12.96 25.85 1.45
C ALA A 21 11.93 26.02 2.59
N GLU A 22 10.63 26.00 2.27
CA GLU A 22 9.56 26.02 3.28
C GLU A 22 9.60 24.78 4.18
N LEU A 23 9.75 23.59 3.60
CA LEU A 23 9.88 22.34 4.36
C LEU A 23 11.13 22.35 5.24
N ALA A 24 12.27 22.79 4.70
CA ALA A 24 13.51 22.90 5.47
C ALA A 24 13.35 23.82 6.68
N ALA A 25 12.72 24.98 6.49
CA ALA A 25 12.43 25.92 7.58
C ALA A 25 11.48 25.31 8.64
N ALA A 26 10.43 24.60 8.21
CA ALA A 26 9.49 23.94 9.11
C ALA A 26 10.14 22.81 9.94
N LEU A 27 11.11 22.11 9.37
CA LEU A 27 11.87 21.04 10.04
C LEU A 27 13.06 21.55 10.86
N GLY A 28 13.43 22.83 10.72
CA GLY A 28 14.65 23.38 11.34
C GLY A 28 15.94 22.85 10.70
N GLU A 29 15.86 22.42 9.44
CA GLU A 29 16.95 21.83 8.65
C GLU A 29 17.42 22.79 7.55
N SER A 30 18.56 22.51 6.92
CA SER A 30 19.01 23.28 5.74
C SER A 30 18.34 22.78 4.45
N PRO A 31 18.07 23.64 3.46
CA PRO A 31 17.57 23.20 2.15
C PRO A 31 18.47 22.13 1.51
N GLU A 32 19.78 22.22 1.67
CA GLU A 32 20.72 21.23 1.15
C GLU A 32 20.54 19.85 1.80
N ALA A 33 20.25 19.80 3.11
CA ALA A 33 19.97 18.55 3.82
C ALA A 33 18.68 17.89 3.31
N VAL A 34 17.61 18.67 3.12
CA VAL A 34 16.34 18.18 2.56
C VAL A 34 16.52 17.71 1.11
N ALA A 35 17.27 18.46 0.30
CA ALA A 35 17.57 18.09 -1.07
C ALA A 35 18.40 16.81 -1.17
N ALA A 36 19.39 16.64 -0.28
CA ALA A 36 20.18 15.41 -0.19
C ALA A 36 19.30 14.20 0.21
N ARG A 37 18.36 14.40 1.14
CA ARG A 37 17.40 13.35 1.52
C ARG A 37 16.49 12.96 0.37
N ARG A 38 15.97 13.94 -0.38
CA ARG A 38 15.19 13.70 -1.59
C ARG A 38 15.96 12.89 -2.63
N ALA A 39 17.21 13.27 -2.90
CA ALA A 39 18.06 12.54 -3.82
C ALA A 39 18.32 11.10 -3.35
N ALA A 40 18.52 10.89 -2.04
CA ALA A 40 18.75 9.56 -1.47
C ALA A 40 17.52 8.63 -1.53
N LEU A 41 16.31 9.19 -1.58
CA LEU A 41 15.05 8.44 -1.68
C LEU A 41 14.55 8.29 -3.13
N SER A 42 15.23 8.90 -4.09
CA SER A 42 14.87 8.82 -5.51
C SER A 42 15.14 7.41 -6.03
N GLU A 43 14.16 6.86 -6.75
CA GLU A 43 14.22 5.53 -7.33
C GLU A 43 14.04 5.60 -8.84
N ALA A 44 14.71 4.70 -9.57
CA ALA A 44 14.59 4.63 -11.02
C ALA A 44 13.19 4.16 -11.47
N ASN A 45 12.57 3.25 -10.71
CA ASN A 45 11.23 2.72 -10.98
C ASN A 45 10.40 2.72 -9.67
N PRO A 46 9.82 3.86 -9.27
CA PRO A 46 9.06 3.99 -8.02
C PRO A 46 7.94 2.95 -7.83
N MET A 47 7.29 2.54 -8.92
CA MET A 47 6.23 1.51 -8.92
C MET A 47 6.71 0.19 -8.29
N LEU A 48 7.98 -0.19 -8.47
CA LEU A 48 8.56 -1.44 -7.96
C LEU A 48 9.54 -1.21 -6.79
N GLY A 49 9.55 0.00 -6.23
CA GLY A 49 10.53 0.45 -5.25
C GLY A 49 10.23 0.11 -3.80
N HIS A 50 10.76 0.93 -2.90
CA HIS A 50 10.62 0.82 -1.46
C HIS A 50 9.31 1.46 -0.99
N ARG A 51 8.24 0.70 -1.15
CA ARG A 51 6.85 1.15 -0.92
C ARG A 51 6.00 0.00 -0.33
N GLY A 52 4.74 0.26 0.01
CA GLY A 52 3.81 -0.76 0.51
C GLY A 52 4.33 -1.52 1.73
N CYS A 53 4.10 -2.84 1.80
CA CYS A 53 4.53 -3.66 2.94
C CYS A 53 6.05 -3.61 3.18
N ARG A 54 6.86 -3.34 2.14
CA ARG A 54 8.32 -3.23 2.27
C ARG A 54 8.71 -2.03 3.14
N LEU A 55 7.96 -0.93 2.99
CA LEU A 55 8.13 0.26 3.82
C LEU A 55 7.67 -0.02 5.25
N GLY A 56 6.52 -0.68 5.42
CA GLY A 56 6.01 -1.12 6.73
C GLY A 56 6.93 -2.12 7.44
N LEU A 57 7.74 -2.90 6.72
CA LEU A 57 8.73 -3.80 7.32
C LEU A 57 9.98 -3.06 7.83
N THR A 58 10.43 -2.04 7.11
CA THR A 58 11.64 -1.27 7.49
C THR A 58 11.33 -0.14 8.47
N TYR A 59 10.09 0.36 8.47
CA TYR A 59 9.57 1.40 9.34
C TYR A 59 8.24 0.94 9.97
N PRO A 60 8.27 -0.09 10.84
CA PRO A 60 7.06 -0.67 11.44
C PRO A 60 6.19 0.34 12.20
N GLU A 61 6.80 1.42 12.71
CA GLU A 61 6.10 2.51 13.37
C GLU A 61 5.03 3.17 12.48
N LEU A 62 5.20 3.16 11.15
CA LEU A 62 4.21 3.72 10.22
C LEU A 62 2.92 2.90 10.24
N TYR A 63 3.03 1.57 10.15
CA TYR A 63 1.87 0.68 10.16
C TYR A 63 1.26 0.58 11.55
N ALA A 64 2.06 0.58 12.61
CA ALA A 64 1.57 0.63 13.98
C ALA A 64 0.74 1.90 14.25
N MET A 65 1.21 3.06 13.80
CA MET A 65 0.49 4.33 13.92
C MET A 65 -0.85 4.28 13.18
N GLN A 66 -0.87 3.80 11.93
CA GLN A 66 -2.10 3.68 11.14
C GLN A 66 -3.10 2.70 11.76
N ALA A 67 -2.64 1.52 12.19
CA ALA A 67 -3.47 0.52 12.85
C ALA A 67 -4.12 1.07 14.12
N ARG A 68 -3.32 1.71 14.97
CA ARG A 68 -3.82 2.36 16.19
C ARG A 68 -4.87 3.42 15.88
N ALA A 69 -4.62 4.29 14.89
CA ALA A 69 -5.58 5.32 14.49
C ALA A 69 -6.91 4.73 13.99
N ILE A 70 -6.85 3.63 13.22
CA ILE A 70 -8.04 2.92 12.73
C ILE A 70 -8.85 2.35 13.90
N ILE A 71 -8.20 1.66 14.85
CA ILE A 71 -8.87 1.06 16.00
C ILE A 71 -9.45 2.11 16.95
N GLU A 72 -8.68 3.14 17.31
CA GLU A 72 -9.15 4.21 18.18
C GLU A 72 -10.38 4.91 17.58
N ALA A 73 -10.39 5.15 16.26
CA ALA A 73 -11.54 5.70 15.55
C ALA A 73 -12.74 4.74 15.56
N ALA A 74 -12.52 3.44 15.32
CA ALA A 74 -13.58 2.43 15.34
C ALA A 74 -14.22 2.30 16.73
N ILE A 75 -13.42 2.37 17.80
CA ILE A 75 -13.90 2.40 19.19
C ILE A 75 -14.78 3.64 19.43
N ALA A 76 -14.27 4.82 19.08
CA ALA A 76 -14.98 6.08 19.30
C ALA A 76 -16.34 6.11 18.58
N VAL A 77 -16.37 5.73 17.31
CA VAL A 77 -17.60 5.71 16.50
C VAL A 77 -18.56 4.63 16.99
N SER A 78 -18.06 3.46 17.41
CA SER A 78 -18.91 2.41 17.96
C SER A 78 -19.60 2.85 19.26
N ALA A 79 -18.87 3.57 20.12
CA ALA A 79 -19.42 4.12 21.36
C ALA A 79 -20.45 5.23 21.12
N GLU A 80 -20.19 6.13 20.17
CA GLU A 80 -21.09 7.24 19.84
C GLU A 80 -22.38 6.76 19.16
N SER A 81 -22.26 5.84 18.19
CA SER A 81 -23.40 5.36 17.41
C SER A 81 -24.19 4.25 18.10
N GLY A 82 -23.59 3.55 19.07
CA GLY A 82 -24.13 2.33 19.65
C GLY A 82 -24.18 1.14 18.70
N GLN A 83 -23.52 1.24 17.53
CA GLN A 83 -23.43 0.17 16.53
C GLN A 83 -21.97 -0.30 16.40
N PRO A 84 -21.70 -1.61 16.28
CA PRO A 84 -20.34 -2.11 16.14
C PRO A 84 -19.75 -1.70 14.77
N VAL A 85 -18.56 -1.11 14.81
CA VAL A 85 -17.71 -0.90 13.63
C VAL A 85 -16.69 -2.03 13.56
N VAL A 86 -16.65 -2.75 12.43
CA VAL A 86 -15.72 -3.85 12.17
C VAL A 86 -14.74 -3.42 11.07
N PRO A 87 -13.55 -2.88 11.41
CA PRO A 87 -12.58 -2.46 10.43
C PRO A 87 -11.94 -3.66 9.74
N GLU A 88 -11.62 -3.46 8.47
CA GLU A 88 -10.84 -4.39 7.67
C GLU A 88 -9.57 -3.65 7.24
N ILE A 89 -8.42 -4.09 7.74
CA ILE A 89 -7.11 -3.50 7.45
C ILE A 89 -6.44 -4.31 6.36
N MET A 90 -5.93 -3.63 5.34
CA MET A 90 -5.34 -4.29 4.17
C MET A 90 -3.88 -3.88 3.99
N ILE A 91 -3.01 -4.88 3.94
CA ILE A 91 -1.57 -4.69 3.72
C ILE A 91 -1.29 -4.74 2.20
N PRO A 92 -0.75 -3.65 1.61
CA PRO A 92 -0.45 -3.56 0.19
C PRO A 92 0.89 -4.21 -0.19
N LEU A 93 1.02 -4.54 -1.47
CA LEU A 93 2.24 -4.92 -2.20
C LEU A 93 2.96 -6.16 -1.65
N VAL A 94 2.21 -7.06 -1.00
CA VAL A 94 2.73 -8.33 -0.50
C VAL A 94 3.10 -9.23 -1.68
N GLY A 95 4.32 -9.78 -1.65
CA GLY A 95 4.77 -10.81 -2.60
C GLY A 95 5.01 -12.17 -1.95
N MET A 96 5.20 -12.21 -0.62
CA MET A 96 5.58 -13.40 0.14
C MET A 96 4.76 -13.53 1.43
N ASP A 97 4.45 -14.76 1.85
CA ASP A 97 3.76 -15.04 3.12
C ASP A 97 4.50 -14.46 4.34
N SER A 98 5.84 -14.47 4.32
CA SER A 98 6.64 -13.88 5.39
C SER A 98 6.53 -12.35 5.50
N GLU A 99 6.24 -11.65 4.40
CA GLU A 99 6.02 -10.19 4.42
C GLU A 99 4.70 -9.88 5.10
N LEU A 100 3.63 -10.59 4.70
CA LEU A 100 2.32 -10.46 5.30
C LEU A 100 2.37 -10.81 6.79
N ARG A 101 2.88 -11.98 7.16
CA ARG A 101 2.94 -12.42 8.57
C ARG A 101 3.66 -11.43 9.48
N ARG A 102 4.78 -10.83 9.01
CA ARG A 102 5.55 -9.87 9.81
C ARG A 102 4.83 -8.53 9.96
N THR A 103 4.26 -8.02 8.88
CA THR A 103 3.51 -6.75 8.90
C THR A 103 2.19 -6.89 9.65
N ARG A 104 1.49 -8.03 9.51
CA ARG A 104 0.33 -8.41 10.31
C ARG A 104 0.65 -8.40 11.80
N ALA A 105 1.75 -9.02 12.23
CA ALA A 105 2.13 -9.03 13.63
C ALA A 105 2.36 -7.61 14.20
N THR A 106 2.91 -6.68 13.41
CA THR A 106 3.05 -5.27 13.81
C THR A 106 1.68 -4.59 13.97
N VAL A 107 0.74 -4.86 13.07
CA VAL A 107 -0.63 -4.33 13.15
C VAL A 107 -1.33 -4.90 14.38
N GLU A 108 -1.38 -6.22 14.54
CA GLU A 108 -2.03 -6.89 15.67
C GLU A 108 -1.50 -6.42 17.03
N GLN A 109 -0.18 -6.18 17.13
CA GLN A 109 0.41 -5.64 18.35
C GLN A 109 -0.15 -4.24 18.67
N ALA A 110 -0.17 -3.33 17.70
CA ALA A 110 -0.67 -1.97 17.90
C ALA A 110 -2.17 -1.94 18.23
N GLU A 111 -2.95 -2.83 17.62
CA GLU A 111 -4.38 -2.97 17.90
C GLU A 111 -4.62 -3.50 19.31
N ALA A 112 -3.86 -4.52 19.74
CA ALA A 112 -3.95 -5.06 21.09
C ALA A 112 -3.64 -4.00 22.16
N GLU A 113 -2.59 -3.20 21.95
CA GLU A 113 -2.24 -2.09 22.84
C GLU A 113 -3.36 -1.03 22.92
N ALA A 114 -3.99 -0.69 21.78
CA ALA A 114 -5.09 0.27 21.73
C ALA A 114 -6.37 -0.25 22.43
N LEU A 115 -6.72 -1.51 22.21
CA LEU A 115 -7.87 -2.16 22.84
C LEU A 115 -7.70 -2.32 24.35
N GLU A 116 -6.50 -2.72 24.79
CA GLU A 116 -6.16 -2.82 26.21
C GLU A 116 -6.26 -1.46 26.90
N ALA A 117 -5.70 -0.41 26.29
CA ALA A 117 -5.76 0.95 26.82
C ALA A 117 -7.19 1.49 26.95
N ALA A 118 -8.08 1.12 26.02
CA ALA A 118 -9.48 1.50 26.05
C ALA A 118 -10.35 0.59 26.95
N GLY A 119 -9.87 -0.60 27.32
CA GLY A 119 -10.61 -1.57 28.12
C GLY A 119 -11.84 -2.14 27.40
N VAL A 120 -11.79 -2.22 26.07
CA VAL A 120 -12.90 -2.71 25.22
C VAL A 120 -12.41 -3.83 24.30
N SER A 121 -13.37 -4.53 23.70
CA SER A 121 -13.15 -5.51 22.65
C SER A 121 -13.81 -5.05 21.37
N LEU A 122 -13.17 -5.28 20.23
CA LEU A 122 -13.64 -4.88 18.91
C LEU A 122 -13.17 -5.92 17.90
N ASP A 123 -14.08 -6.40 17.05
CA ASP A 123 -13.74 -7.32 15.97
C ASP A 123 -13.10 -6.55 14.81
N PHE A 124 -12.07 -7.12 14.20
CA PHE A 124 -11.42 -6.58 13.01
C PHE A 124 -10.91 -7.74 12.16
N SER A 125 -10.50 -7.44 10.92
CA SER A 125 -9.83 -8.41 10.06
C SER A 125 -8.62 -7.79 9.37
N ILE A 126 -7.59 -8.60 9.15
CA ILE A 126 -6.38 -8.21 8.44
C ILE A 126 -6.26 -9.06 7.19
N GLY A 127 -6.34 -8.40 6.04
CA GLY A 127 -6.18 -9.01 4.73
C GLY A 127 -5.02 -8.42 3.97
N THR A 128 -4.90 -8.85 2.71
CA THR A 128 -3.84 -8.34 1.83
C THR A 128 -4.34 -8.11 0.43
N MET A 129 -3.67 -7.19 -0.26
CA MET A 129 -3.88 -7.00 -1.68
C MET A 129 -3.10 -8.06 -2.47
N ILE A 130 -3.79 -8.75 -3.38
CA ILE A 130 -3.18 -9.64 -4.38
C ILE A 130 -2.97 -8.81 -5.65
N GLU A 131 -1.79 -8.20 -5.72
CA GLU A 131 -1.44 -7.23 -6.77
C GLU A 131 -0.06 -7.47 -7.41
N LEU A 132 0.67 -8.46 -6.90
CA LEU A 132 1.90 -8.95 -7.53
C LEU A 132 1.65 -10.35 -8.08
N THR A 133 2.16 -10.64 -9.27
CA THR A 133 2.06 -11.98 -9.89
C THR A 133 2.55 -13.08 -8.95
N ARG A 134 3.64 -12.83 -8.19
CA ARG A 134 4.15 -13.79 -7.20
C ARG A 134 3.11 -14.11 -6.10
N ALA A 135 2.38 -13.10 -5.63
CA ALA A 135 1.36 -13.28 -4.60
C ALA A 135 0.23 -14.18 -5.08
N ALA A 136 -0.24 -13.97 -6.32
CA ALA A 136 -1.23 -14.83 -6.95
C ALA A 136 -0.74 -16.28 -7.09
N LEU A 137 0.52 -16.48 -7.52
CA LEU A 137 1.11 -17.82 -7.69
C LEU A 137 1.33 -18.58 -6.36
N THR A 138 1.48 -17.86 -5.24
CA THR A 138 1.67 -18.46 -3.91
C THR A 138 0.53 -18.13 -2.94
N ALA A 139 -0.67 -17.91 -3.49
CA ALA A 139 -1.83 -17.46 -2.72
C ALA A 139 -2.26 -18.46 -1.64
N ASP A 140 -2.03 -19.76 -1.86
CA ASP A 140 -2.25 -20.83 -0.89
C ASP A 140 -1.47 -20.64 0.42
N ARG A 141 -0.25 -20.08 0.32
CA ARG A 141 0.59 -19.78 1.48
C ARG A 141 0.21 -18.46 2.12
N ILE A 142 -0.07 -17.43 1.33
CA ILE A 142 -0.47 -16.11 1.83
C ILE A 142 -1.82 -16.20 2.57
N ALA A 143 -2.75 -17.04 2.09
CA ALA A 143 -4.05 -17.26 2.72
C ALA A 143 -3.96 -17.84 4.15
N GLN A 144 -2.81 -18.37 4.57
CA GLN A 144 -2.63 -18.85 5.94
C GLN A 144 -2.56 -17.70 6.96
N ASP A 145 -2.17 -16.50 6.51
CA ASP A 145 -2.02 -15.31 7.36
C ASP A 145 -3.00 -14.18 6.96
N ALA A 146 -3.85 -14.38 5.96
CA ALA A 146 -4.80 -13.36 5.46
C ALA A 146 -6.26 -13.75 5.74
N ASP A 147 -7.02 -12.82 6.32
CA ASP A 147 -8.45 -13.01 6.58
C ASP A 147 -9.30 -12.80 5.32
N PHE A 148 -8.79 -12.01 4.37
CA PHE A 148 -9.39 -11.77 3.07
C PHE A 148 -8.34 -11.38 2.01
N PHE A 149 -8.70 -11.52 0.74
CA PHE A 149 -7.95 -10.98 -0.40
C PHE A 149 -8.72 -9.87 -1.10
N SER A 150 -7.99 -8.86 -1.54
CA SER A 150 -8.48 -7.84 -2.47
C SER A 150 -7.57 -7.83 -3.69
N PHE A 151 -8.12 -7.91 -4.89
CA PHE A 151 -7.30 -7.92 -6.10
C PHE A 151 -7.02 -6.50 -6.57
N GLY A 152 -5.76 -6.06 -6.44
CA GLY A 152 -5.27 -4.81 -7.01
C GLY A 152 -4.97 -4.99 -8.49
N THR A 153 -6.00 -5.01 -9.33
CA THR A 153 -5.85 -5.42 -10.74
C THR A 153 -5.04 -4.43 -11.57
N ASN A 154 -4.89 -3.16 -11.15
CA ASN A 154 -4.02 -2.23 -11.87
C ASN A 154 -2.57 -2.70 -11.79
N GLU A 155 -2.02 -2.85 -10.58
CA GLU A 155 -0.67 -3.33 -10.30
C GLU A 155 -0.47 -4.78 -10.75
N LEU A 156 -1.50 -5.64 -10.64
CA LEU A 156 -1.43 -7.00 -11.15
C LEU A 156 -1.33 -7.02 -12.68
N THR A 157 -2.07 -6.16 -13.38
CA THR A 157 -1.92 -5.97 -14.83
C THR A 157 -0.53 -5.44 -15.17
N GLN A 158 -0.03 -4.43 -14.44
CA GLN A 158 1.31 -3.87 -14.65
C GLN A 158 2.39 -4.95 -14.54
N THR A 159 2.35 -5.77 -13.49
CA THR A 159 3.36 -6.80 -13.24
C THR A 159 3.21 -8.03 -14.13
N THR A 160 2.00 -8.35 -14.57
CA THR A 160 1.74 -9.48 -15.47
C THR A 160 2.13 -9.16 -16.92
N PHE A 161 1.78 -7.97 -17.42
CA PHE A 161 2.16 -7.55 -18.76
C PHE A 161 3.58 -6.95 -18.83
N GLY A 162 4.14 -6.51 -17.70
CA GLY A 162 5.39 -5.75 -17.69
C GLY A 162 5.22 -4.33 -18.22
N LEU A 163 4.09 -3.69 -17.91
CA LEU A 163 3.73 -2.36 -18.40
C LEU A 163 3.66 -1.37 -17.23
N SER A 164 4.20 -0.18 -17.42
CA SER A 164 3.87 0.98 -16.58
C SER A 164 2.58 1.59 -17.11
N ARG A 165 1.59 1.78 -16.23
CA ARG A 165 0.31 2.42 -16.59
C ARG A 165 0.56 3.83 -17.13
N ASP A 166 1.43 4.58 -16.48
CA ASP A 166 1.72 5.98 -16.80
C ASP A 166 2.44 6.11 -18.16
N ASP A 167 3.25 5.12 -18.55
CA ASP A 167 4.01 5.15 -19.80
C ASP A 167 3.29 4.45 -20.96
N SER A 168 2.37 3.52 -20.66
CA SER A 168 1.71 2.66 -21.65
C SER A 168 0.95 3.44 -22.73
N GLY A 169 0.41 4.62 -22.38
CA GLY A 169 -0.32 5.48 -23.31
C GLY A 169 0.47 5.88 -24.57
N THR A 170 1.81 5.82 -24.53
CA THR A 170 2.68 6.14 -25.68
C THR A 170 2.61 5.11 -26.81
N PHE A 171 2.20 3.87 -26.53
CA PHE A 171 2.08 2.79 -27.54
C PHE A 171 0.77 2.00 -27.47
N ASN A 172 -0.07 2.20 -26.46
CA ASN A 172 -1.31 1.42 -26.31
C ASN A 172 -2.27 1.58 -27.50
N ALA A 173 -2.36 2.79 -28.07
CA ALA A 173 -3.14 3.04 -29.28
C ALA A 173 -2.66 2.19 -30.47
N PHE A 174 -1.34 2.03 -30.64
CA PHE A 174 -0.77 1.17 -31.67
C PHE A 174 -1.18 -0.29 -31.47
N TYR A 175 -1.18 -0.79 -30.22
CA TYR A 175 -1.57 -2.17 -29.91
C TYR A 175 -3.02 -2.45 -30.27
N LEU A 176 -3.91 -1.49 -30.01
CA LEU A 176 -5.34 -1.58 -30.37
C LEU A 176 -5.57 -1.50 -31.88
N GLU A 177 -4.92 -0.55 -32.56
CA GLU A 177 -5.06 -0.35 -34.01
C GLU A 177 -4.53 -1.52 -34.86
N HIS A 178 -3.60 -2.30 -34.30
CA HIS A 178 -2.98 -3.45 -34.97
C HIS A 178 -3.47 -4.80 -34.42
N ASP A 179 -4.58 -4.81 -33.67
CA ASP A 179 -5.21 -6.02 -33.12
C ASP A 179 -4.26 -6.89 -32.26
N LEU A 180 -3.25 -6.28 -31.61
CA LEU A 180 -2.36 -6.99 -30.67
C LEU A 180 -3.05 -7.25 -29.34
N ILE A 181 -3.92 -6.32 -28.93
CA ILE A 181 -4.81 -6.48 -27.77
C ILE A 181 -6.23 -6.09 -28.19
N PRO A 182 -7.26 -6.78 -27.67
CA PRO A 182 -8.64 -6.47 -28.03
C PRO A 182 -9.18 -5.22 -27.33
N ARG A 183 -8.62 -4.87 -26.17
CA ARG A 183 -9.00 -3.74 -25.31
C ARG A 183 -7.82 -3.32 -24.45
N ASP A 184 -7.85 -2.10 -23.95
CA ASP A 184 -6.90 -1.60 -22.96
C ASP A 184 -6.99 -2.44 -21.67
N PRO A 185 -5.91 -3.13 -21.24
CA PRO A 185 -5.92 -4.01 -20.07
C PRO A 185 -6.04 -3.25 -18.74
N PHE A 186 -5.86 -1.91 -18.74
CA PHE A 186 -6.11 -1.06 -17.57
C PHE A 186 -7.55 -0.56 -17.47
N ILE A 187 -8.37 -0.78 -18.51
CA ILE A 187 -9.80 -0.42 -18.52
C ILE A 187 -10.67 -1.68 -18.38
N SER A 188 -10.30 -2.76 -19.06
CA SER A 188 -10.99 -4.05 -19.00
C SER A 188 -10.00 -5.12 -18.57
N ILE A 189 -10.40 -5.96 -17.63
CA ILE A 189 -9.54 -7.07 -17.19
C ILE A 189 -9.19 -7.99 -18.35
N ASP A 190 -7.90 -8.34 -18.44
CA ASP A 190 -7.40 -9.38 -19.31
C ASP A 190 -7.65 -10.75 -18.67
N LYS A 191 -8.70 -11.44 -19.13
CA LYS A 191 -9.13 -12.72 -18.57
C LYS A 191 -8.18 -13.87 -18.91
N ASP A 192 -7.43 -13.77 -20.00
CA ASP A 192 -6.58 -14.87 -20.48
C ASP A 192 -5.23 -14.89 -19.76
N GLY A 193 -4.73 -13.73 -19.29
CA GLY A 193 -3.49 -13.59 -18.54
C GLY A 193 -3.68 -13.23 -17.07
N VAL A 194 -4.25 -12.05 -16.80
CA VAL A 194 -4.36 -11.49 -15.44
C VAL A 194 -5.38 -12.24 -14.57
N GLY A 195 -6.53 -12.63 -15.14
CA GLY A 195 -7.56 -13.42 -14.47
C GLY A 195 -9.00 -13.08 -14.84
#